data_AF-A0A2I0GNB7-F1
#
_entry.id   AF-A0A2I0GNB7-F1
#
_cell.length_a   1.000
_cell.length_b   1.000
_cell.length_c   1.000
_cell.angle_alpha   90.00
_cell.angle_beta   90.00
_cell.angle_gamma   90.00
#
_symmetry.space_group_name_H-M   'P 1'
#
loop_
_entity.id
_entity.type
_entity.pdbx_description
1 polymer ?
#
loop_
_entity_poly.entity_id
_entity_poly.type
_entity_poly.pdbx_seq_one_letter_code
_entity_poly.pdbx_strand_id
1 'polypeptide(L)' 'TMRYDWLNQELFTDLDQVRQQAEAWLYHYNHERPNMGNGGFTPMQKLNHAA' A
#
# COMPACT_ATOMS: atom_id res chain seq x y z
N THR A 1 -1.16 -9.99 -1.67
CA THR A 1 -2.39 -9.16 -1.78
C THR A 1 -2.55 -8.45 -0.46
N MET A 2 -3.22 -7.29 -0.39
CA MET A 2 -3.42 -6.54 0.86
C MET A 2 -3.76 -7.41 2.08
N ARG A 3 -4.59 -8.45 1.90
CA ARG A 3 -4.92 -9.41 2.96
C ARG A 3 -3.70 -10.13 3.54
N TYR A 4 -2.82 -10.67 2.70
CA TYR A 4 -1.62 -11.40 3.13
C TYR A 4 -0.47 -10.46 3.49
N ASP A 5 -0.34 -9.36 2.76
CA ASP A 5 0.79 -8.43 2.88
C ASP A 5 0.62 -7.48 4.08
N TRP A 6 -0.60 -7.36 4.63
CA TRP A 6 -0.91 -6.45 5.74
C TRP A 6 -1.86 -7.06 6.77
N LEU A 7 -3.13 -7.33 6.41
CA LEU A 7 -4.17 -7.64 7.39
C LEU A 7 -3.92 -8.91 8.23
N ASN A 8 -3.14 -9.86 7.71
CA ASN A 8 -2.88 -11.13 8.37
C ASN A 8 -1.54 -11.18 9.15
N GLN A 9 -0.85 -10.04 9.31
CA GLN A 9 0.47 -10.02 9.97
C GLN A 9 0.37 -10.06 11.50
N GLU A 10 -0.66 -9.45 12.08
CA GLU A 10 -0.87 -9.43 13.52
C GLU A 10 -2.34 -9.25 13.91
N LEU A 11 -2.65 -9.49 15.18
CA LEU A 11 -3.96 -9.20 15.76
C LEU A 11 -3.97 -7.76 16.27
N PHE A 12 -4.90 -6.96 15.77
CA PHE A 12 -5.10 -5.60 16.24
C PHE A 12 -5.88 -5.60 17.56
N THR A 13 -5.44 -4.76 18.50
CA THR A 13 -6.12 -4.60 19.80
C THR A 13 -7.10 -3.42 19.81
N ASP A 14 -6.93 -2.48 18.88
CA ASP A 14 -7.75 -1.27 18.77
C ASP A 14 -7.74 -0.69 17.34
N LEU A 15 -8.62 0.29 17.11
CA LEU A 15 -8.80 0.92 15.80
C LEU A 15 -7.64 1.87 15.41
N ASP A 16 -6.93 2.43 16.39
CA ASP A 16 -5.82 3.35 16.11
C ASP A 16 -4.62 2.58 15.53
N GLN A 17 -4.36 1.36 16.02
CA GLN A 17 -3.37 0.46 15.44
C GLN A 17 -3.69 0.11 13.98
N VAL A 18 -4.96 -0.24 13.70
CA VAL A 18 -5.42 -0.53 12.33
C VAL A 18 -5.20 0.69 11.43
N ARG A 19 -5.55 1.88 11.90
CA ARG A 19 -5.36 3.13 11.14
C ARG A 19 -3.90 3.42 10.82
N GLN A 20 -3.02 3.35 11.82
CA GLN A 20 -1.59 3.66 11.64
C GLN A 20 -0.96 2.73 10.60
N GLN A 21 -1.25 1.42 10.68
CA GLN A 21 -0.71 0.50 9.70
C GLN A 21 -1.36 0.64 8.32
N ALA A 22 -2.65 0.96 8.24
CA ALA A 22 -3.32 1.23 6.98
C ALA A 22 -2.69 2.43 6.27
N GLU A 23 -2.40 3.51 7.01
CA GLU A 23 -1.72 4.71 6.49
C GLU A 23 -0.32 4.37 5.96
N ALA A 24 0.48 3.62 6.74
CA ALA A 24 1.80 3.18 6.31
C ALA A 24 1.75 2.28 5.07
N TRP A 25 0.81 1.33 5.04
CA TRP A 25 0.63 0.42 3.90
C TRP A 25 0.18 1.15 2.64
N LEU A 26 -0.75 2.11 2.76
CA LEU A 26 -1.19 2.95 1.64
C LEU A 26 -0.04 3.76 1.07
N TYR A 27 0.82 4.33 1.93
CA TYR A 27 2.00 5.03 1.47
C TYR A 27 2.94 4.10 0.70
N HIS A 28 3.31 2.97 1.30
CA HIS A 28 4.20 1.98 0.69
C HIS A 28 3.66 1.49 -0.67
N TYR A 29 2.38 1.12 -0.72
CA TYR A 29 1.76 0.64 -1.95
C TYR A 29 1.77 1.70 -3.07
N ASN A 30 1.43 2.95 -2.74
CA ASN A 30 1.27 4.01 -3.73
C ASN A 30 2.61 4.62 -4.20
N HIS A 31 3.62 4.66 -3.31
CA HIS A 31 4.86 5.41 -3.56
C HIS A 31 6.08 4.53 -3.75
N GLU A 32 6.12 3.33 -3.15
CA GLU A 32 7.35 2.53 -3.07
C GLU A 32 7.23 1.21 -3.83
N ARG A 33 6.04 0.60 -3.87
CA ARG A 33 5.84 -0.73 -4.45
C ARG A 33 5.67 -0.67 -5.98
N PRO A 34 6.61 -1.22 -6.77
CA PRO A 34 6.46 -1.34 -8.22
C PRO A 34 5.30 -2.27 -8.57
N ASN A 35 4.52 -1.91 -9.59
CA ASN A 35 3.45 -2.76 -10.10
C ASN A 35 3.68 -3.11 -11.57
N MET A 36 3.82 -4.41 -11.88
CA MET A 36 4.01 -4.89 -13.24
C MET A 36 2.84 -4.55 -14.17
N GLY A 37 1.61 -4.50 -13.66
CA GLY A 37 0.44 -4.01 -14.42
C GLY A 37 0.55 -2.54 -14.81
N ASN A 38 1.36 -1.76 -14.08
CA ASN A 38 1.69 -0.37 -14.40
C ASN A 38 2.97 -0.24 -15.24
N GLY A 39 3.55 -1.34 -15.72
CA GLY A 39 4.83 -1.33 -16.43
C GLY A 39 6.05 -1.22 -15.51
N GLY A 40 5.92 -1.63 -14.23
CA GLY A 40 6.99 -1.53 -13.24
C GLY A 40 7.00 -0.20 -12.49
N PHE A 41 6.10 0.73 -12.79
CA PHE A 41 5.93 1.96 -12.03
C PHE A 41 5.10 1.74 -10.76
N THR A 42 5.35 2.58 -9.76
CA THR A 42 4.44 2.72 -8.62
C THR A 42 3.15 3.39 -9.08
N PRO A 43 2.02 3.23 -8.36
CA PRO A 43 0.77 3.90 -8.69
C PRO A 43 0.91 5.42 -8.87
N MET A 44 1.64 6.11 -7.97
CA MET A 44 1.88 7.55 -8.09
C MET A 44 2.74 7.93 -9.28
N GLN A 45 3.79 7.16 -9.59
CA GLN A 45 4.59 7.38 -10.79
C GLN A 45 3.74 7.23 -12.07
N LYS A 46 2.88 6.21 -12.11
CA LYS A 46 1.98 6.00 -13.25
C LYS A 46 0.97 7.13 -13.38
N LEU A 47 0.42 7.62 -12.28
CA LEU A 47 -0.49 8.76 -12.25
C LEU A 47 0.18 10.02 -12.79
N ASN A 48 1.39 10.33 -12.33
CA ASN A 48 2.15 11.50 -12.78
C ASN A 48 2.56 11.42 -14.26
N HIS A 49 2.76 10.21 -14.80
CA HIS A 49 3.02 10.00 -16.22
C HIS A 49 1.80 10.13 -17.12
N ALA A 50 0.60 9.98 -16.55
CA ALA A 50 -0.67 10.07 -17.28
C ALA A 50 -1.27 11.48 -17.27
N ALA A 51 -0.72 12.39 -16.46
CA ALA A 51 -1.04 13.81 -16.44
C ALA A 51 -0.30 14.57 -17.56
#